data_AF-V7C1M7-F1
#
_entry.id   AF-V7C1M7-F1
#
_cell.length_a   1.000
_cell.length_b   1.000
_cell.length_c   1.000
_cell.angle_alpha   90.00
_cell.angle_beta   90.00
_cell.angle_gamma   90.00
#
_symmetry.space_group_name_H-M   'P 1'
#
loop_
_entity.id
_entity.type
_entity.pdbx_description
1 polymer ?
#
loop_
_entity_poly.entity_id
_entity_poly.type
_entity_poly.pdbx_seq_one_letter_code
_entity_poly.pdbx_strand_id
1 'polypeptide(L)'
;MWTQAGSLMASTMFIYAMFMRLVPSTLQARVRWYTNKFTTLVYPYIRITFHEFTGERLMKSEAYTAIQTYLGEHSSQRATRLKGELIKVKDTHNPLVLSMDDNEEIMDEFQGVKVWWSSYKITPKTQSFSIHPSSDERRYYKLTFHKGYRTLITETYLKHVLEEAKTIETKNRKLKLYTNSRTRWSHVVFEHPATFETLAIRPKEKEGIINDLVKFKSGKSYYAKIGKAWKRGYLLYGPPGTGKSTMIAAMANFMNYDVYDLELTAVKDNSDLRKLLINTSNKSIIVIEDIDCSLDLTGQRKKKKEKVEGREGKSSSSKGDDEDDEDRGSKVTLSGLLNVIDGIWSACGGERIMIFTTNFVEKLDPALIRRGRMDKHIELSYCCYEAFKVLVKNYLDVESHHLFPRIEKLLEETKITPADVAEILMPKSIDEEAETCLHSLVEFLEMTERKQFHGQENKDIKHDEEVVDKIGVIN
;
A
#
# COMPACT_ATOMS: atom_id res chain seq x y z
N MET A 1 60.25 16.96 -27.14
CA MET A 1 59.64 17.17 -25.80
C MET A 1 59.01 15.90 -25.21
N TRP A 2 58.31 15.06 -25.99
CA TRP A 2 57.68 13.83 -25.47
C TRP A 2 58.66 12.72 -25.03
N THR A 3 59.83 12.60 -25.68
CA THR A 3 60.88 11.63 -25.30
C THR A 3 61.53 11.94 -23.95
N GLN A 4 61.72 13.22 -23.63
CA GLN A 4 62.24 13.67 -22.33
C GLN A 4 61.20 13.49 -21.21
N ALA A 5 59.91 13.68 -21.51
CA ALA A 5 58.85 13.38 -20.55
C ALA A 5 58.79 11.89 -20.22
N GLY A 6 59.00 11.01 -21.21
CA GLY A 6 59.05 9.56 -21.02
C GLY A 6 60.21 9.11 -20.13
N SER A 7 61.42 9.66 -20.31
CA SER A 7 62.58 9.33 -19.46
C SER A 7 62.43 9.85 -18.03
N LEU A 8 61.76 10.99 -17.84
CA LEU A 8 61.48 11.56 -16.52
C LEU A 8 60.41 10.76 -15.77
N MET A 9 59.38 10.28 -16.48
CA MET A 9 58.40 9.34 -15.90
C MET A 9 59.05 7.99 -15.57
N ALA A 10 59.88 7.44 -16.46
CA ALA A 10 60.54 6.15 -16.22
C ALA A 10 61.50 6.22 -15.02
N SER A 11 62.28 7.30 -14.91
CA SER A 11 63.21 7.51 -13.79
C SER A 11 62.47 7.74 -12.46
N THR A 12 61.38 8.53 -12.45
CA THR A 12 60.54 8.70 -11.25
C THR A 12 59.84 7.41 -10.83
N MET A 13 59.33 6.61 -11.77
CA MET A 13 58.76 5.29 -11.47
C MET A 13 59.81 4.30 -10.95
N PHE A 14 61.04 4.35 -11.48
CA PHE A 14 62.15 3.53 -11.02
C PHE A 14 62.58 3.92 -9.60
N ILE A 15 62.69 5.21 -9.30
CA ILE A 15 63.00 5.73 -7.96
C ILE A 15 61.88 5.35 -6.98
N TYR A 16 60.62 5.47 -7.39
CA TYR A 16 59.46 5.07 -6.58
C TYR A 16 59.45 3.56 -6.30
N ALA A 17 59.75 2.73 -7.30
CA ALA A 17 59.86 1.28 -7.15
C ALA A 17 61.04 0.88 -6.24
N MET A 18 62.18 1.56 -6.35
CA MET A 18 63.32 1.39 -5.45
C MET A 18 62.94 1.77 -4.01
N PHE A 19 62.26 2.90 -3.83
CA PHE A 19 61.80 3.37 -2.52
C PHE A 19 60.83 2.36 -1.88
N MET A 20 59.87 1.82 -2.65
CA MET A 20 58.94 0.80 -2.17
C MET A 20 59.61 -0.55 -1.87
N ARG A 21 60.80 -0.82 -2.42
CA ARG A 21 61.54 -2.07 -2.21
C ARG A 21 62.60 -1.99 -1.09
N LEU A 22 63.20 -0.82 -0.88
CA LEU A 22 64.26 -0.61 0.13
C LEU A 22 63.74 -0.10 1.48
N VAL A 23 62.60 0.57 1.52
CA VAL A 23 62.08 1.15 2.76
C VAL A 23 61.24 0.11 3.52
N PRO A 24 61.54 -0.20 4.80
CA PRO A 24 60.74 -1.11 5.63
C PRO A 24 59.27 -0.70 5.68
N SER A 25 58.36 -1.67 5.77
CA SER A 25 56.90 -1.43 5.76
C SER A 25 56.42 -0.42 6.83
N THR A 26 57.12 -0.35 7.96
CA THR A 26 56.88 0.61 9.05
C THR A 26 57.20 2.06 8.65
N LEU A 27 58.31 2.29 7.93
CA LEU A 27 58.68 3.60 7.41
C LEU A 27 57.79 4.00 6.23
N GLN A 28 57.38 3.04 5.38
CA GLN A 28 56.40 3.31 4.33
C GLN A 28 55.05 3.76 4.90
N ALA A 29 54.61 3.15 6.00
CA ALA A 29 53.40 3.56 6.70
C ALA A 29 53.55 4.98 7.28
N ARG A 30 54.72 5.31 7.84
CA ARG A 30 55.03 6.65 8.37
C ARG A 30 55.07 7.72 7.28
N VAL A 31 55.72 7.43 6.16
CA VAL A 31 55.77 8.32 4.99
C VAL A 31 54.37 8.51 4.42
N ARG A 32 53.58 7.44 4.26
CA ARG A 32 52.16 7.53 3.87
C ARG A 32 51.33 8.37 4.84
N TRP A 33 51.61 8.27 6.14
CA TRP A 33 50.94 9.08 7.15
C TRP A 33 51.27 10.58 7.00
N TYR A 34 52.55 10.92 6.84
CA TYR A 34 52.99 12.31 6.61
C TYR A 34 52.50 12.86 5.27
N THR A 35 52.55 12.08 4.19
CA THR A 35 52.05 12.51 2.89
C THR A 35 50.54 12.68 2.93
N ASN A 36 49.78 11.80 3.59
CA ASN A 36 48.33 11.99 3.80
C ASN A 36 48.02 13.23 4.65
N LYS A 37 48.84 13.53 5.66
CA LYS A 37 48.69 14.73 6.48
C LYS A 37 48.99 16.01 5.69
N PHE A 38 49.98 15.98 4.80
CA PHE A 38 50.32 17.10 3.93
C PHE A 38 49.28 17.29 2.81
N THR A 39 48.85 16.21 2.17
CA THR A 39 47.82 16.25 1.13
C THR A 39 46.48 16.72 1.70
N THR A 40 46.09 16.33 2.90
CA THR A 40 44.87 16.85 3.55
C THR A 40 44.95 18.34 3.91
N LEU A 41 46.14 18.87 4.15
CA LEU A 41 46.35 20.30 4.43
C LEU A 41 46.20 21.16 3.15
N VAL A 42 46.75 20.67 2.04
CA VAL A 42 46.81 21.39 0.76
C VAL A 42 45.58 21.12 -0.11
N TYR A 43 44.91 19.97 0.06
CA TYR A 43 43.73 19.60 -0.72
C TYR A 43 42.49 20.36 -0.20
N PRO A 44 41.93 21.29 -0.97
CA PRO A 44 40.89 22.18 -0.47
C PRO A 44 39.48 21.58 -0.56
N TYR A 45 39.34 20.30 -0.92
CA TYR A 45 38.05 19.63 -1.09
C TYR A 45 37.77 18.62 0.01
N ILE A 46 36.53 18.63 0.49
CA ILE A 46 35.96 17.66 1.40
C ILE A 46 35.24 16.59 0.57
N ARG A 47 35.29 15.35 1.05
CA ARG A 47 34.65 14.19 0.43
C ARG A 47 33.74 13.53 1.47
N ILE A 48 32.47 13.30 1.13
CA ILE A 48 31.50 12.57 1.95
C ILE A 48 31.06 11.33 1.17
N THR A 49 31.01 10.18 1.84
CA THR A 49 30.67 8.89 1.22
C THR A 49 29.36 8.35 1.80
N PHE A 50 28.47 7.91 0.92
CA PHE A 50 27.19 7.29 1.27
C PHE A 50 27.14 5.88 0.71
N HIS A 51 27.26 4.88 1.57
CA HIS A 51 27.23 3.47 1.18
C HIS A 51 25.80 2.98 0.93
N GLU A 52 25.63 2.09 -0.05
CA GLU A 52 24.34 1.45 -0.34
C GLU A 52 23.80 0.67 0.86
N PHE A 53 24.66 -0.01 1.62
CA PHE A 53 24.28 -0.79 2.80
C PHE A 53 24.91 -0.22 4.07
N THR A 54 24.13 -0.11 5.14
CA THR A 54 24.59 0.31 6.47
C THR A 54 24.66 -0.87 7.43
N GLY A 55 25.85 -1.13 8.00
CA GLY A 55 26.06 -2.14 9.05
C GLY A 55 26.08 -3.60 8.57
N GLU A 56 26.17 -4.54 9.52
CA GLU A 56 26.27 -5.99 9.27
C GLU A 56 24.99 -6.63 8.70
N ARG A 57 23.84 -5.92 8.73
CA ARG A 57 22.52 -6.47 8.40
C ARG A 57 22.05 -6.28 6.95
N LEU A 58 22.93 -5.86 6.02
CA LEU A 58 22.57 -5.65 4.59
C LEU A 58 21.31 -4.77 4.39
N MET A 59 21.04 -3.84 5.31
CA MET A 59 19.95 -2.87 5.19
C MET A 59 20.37 -1.77 4.23
N LYS A 60 19.56 -1.50 3.19
CA LYS A 60 19.81 -0.39 2.27
C LYS A 60 19.71 0.93 3.03
N SER A 61 20.69 1.81 2.82
CA SER A 61 20.76 3.13 3.43
C SER A 61 19.67 4.03 2.87
N GLU A 62 18.79 4.56 3.73
CA GLU A 62 17.76 5.53 3.33
C GLU A 62 18.38 6.76 2.64
N ALA A 63 19.54 7.21 3.14
CA ALA A 63 20.26 8.33 2.53
C ALA A 63 20.74 7.99 1.12
N TYR A 64 21.23 6.76 0.89
CA TYR A 64 21.67 6.32 -0.44
C TYR A 64 20.50 6.28 -1.42
N THR A 65 19.36 5.70 -1.03
CA THR A 65 18.17 5.61 -1.88
C THR A 65 17.61 6.99 -2.21
N ALA A 66 17.56 7.91 -1.24
CA ALA A 66 17.13 9.28 -1.48
C ALA A 66 18.06 10.00 -2.48
N ILE A 67 19.38 9.89 -2.30
CA ILE A 67 20.36 10.45 -3.24
C ILE A 67 20.22 9.84 -4.62
N GLN A 68 20.01 8.52 -4.73
CA GLN A 68 19.79 7.84 -5.99
C GLN A 68 18.55 8.37 -6.73
N THR A 69 17.45 8.62 -6.02
CA THR A 69 16.23 9.19 -6.59
C THR A 69 16.44 10.62 -7.06
N TYR A 70 17.06 11.47 -6.23
CA TYR A 70 17.39 12.85 -6.59
C TYR A 70 18.29 12.90 -7.83
N LEU A 71 19.40 12.16 -7.79
CA LEU A 71 20.32 12.10 -8.90
C LEU A 71 19.62 11.48 -10.12
N GLY A 72 18.83 10.42 -10.02
CA GLY A 72 18.13 9.83 -11.17
C GLY A 72 17.35 10.86 -12.00
N GLU A 73 16.54 11.69 -11.34
CA GLU A 73 15.75 12.74 -12.00
C GLU A 73 16.67 13.82 -12.62
N HIS A 74 17.64 14.34 -11.86
CA HIS A 74 18.51 15.45 -12.29
C HIS A 74 19.67 15.03 -13.22
N SER A 75 20.06 13.76 -13.20
CA SER A 75 21.13 13.17 -14.02
C SER A 75 20.67 12.96 -15.45
N SER A 76 19.39 12.64 -15.66
CA SER A 76 18.82 12.42 -17.00
C SER A 76 19.05 13.60 -17.95
N GLN A 77 19.21 14.82 -17.42
CA GLN A 77 19.40 16.06 -18.17
C GLN A 77 20.87 16.48 -18.33
N ARG A 78 21.78 15.97 -17.49
CA ARG A 78 23.17 16.49 -17.35
C ARG A 78 24.27 15.42 -17.44
N ALA A 79 23.92 14.13 -17.33
CA ALA A 79 24.87 13.03 -17.40
C ALA A 79 25.28 12.78 -18.86
N THR A 80 26.53 12.36 -19.04
CA THR A 80 27.11 12.03 -20.35
C THR A 80 26.98 10.55 -20.68
N ARG A 81 26.80 9.72 -19.65
CA ARG A 81 26.52 8.29 -19.72
C ARG A 81 25.28 8.00 -18.88
N LEU A 82 24.43 7.10 -19.33
CA LEU A 82 23.23 6.74 -18.61
C LEU A 82 23.11 5.22 -18.64
N LYS A 83 22.78 4.66 -17.49
CA LYS A 83 22.44 3.25 -17.33
C LYS A 83 20.93 3.09 -17.34
N GLY A 84 20.41 2.46 -18.38
CA GLY A 84 19.02 2.04 -18.41
C GLY A 84 18.84 0.71 -17.69
N GLU A 85 18.10 0.70 -16.58
CA GLU A 85 17.65 -0.54 -15.93
C GLU A 85 16.20 -0.82 -16.35
N LEU A 86 15.99 -1.99 -16.95
CA LEU A 86 14.65 -2.46 -17.31
C LEU A 86 13.97 -2.99 -16.06
N ILE A 87 12.99 -2.26 -15.53
CA ILE A 87 12.17 -2.78 -14.44
C ILE A 87 11.23 -3.81 -15.07
N LYS A 88 11.51 -5.10 -14.84
CA LYS A 88 10.58 -6.21 -15.18
C LYS A 88 9.37 -6.18 -14.23
N VAL A 89 8.56 -5.14 -14.31
CA VAL A 89 7.20 -5.11 -13.77
C VAL A 89 6.29 -5.18 -14.98
N LYS A 90 5.39 -6.17 -14.99
CA LYS A 90 4.61 -6.58 -16.17
C LYS A 90 3.79 -5.44 -16.80
N ASP A 91 3.52 -4.35 -16.08
CA ASP A 91 2.57 -3.32 -16.50
C ASP A 91 3.12 -1.90 -16.25
N THR A 92 4.18 -1.51 -16.96
CA THR A 92 4.64 -0.11 -16.96
C THR A 92 4.80 0.40 -18.39
N HIS A 93 4.08 1.47 -18.75
CA HIS A 93 4.23 2.17 -20.04
C HIS A 93 5.61 2.79 -20.28
N ASN A 94 6.49 2.81 -19.26
CA ASN A 94 7.88 3.19 -19.40
C ASN A 94 8.77 2.20 -18.63
N PRO A 95 9.19 1.09 -19.26
CA PRO A 95 9.92 0.02 -18.57
C PRO A 95 11.38 0.37 -18.28
N LEU A 96 11.85 1.53 -18.73
CA LEU A 96 13.25 1.95 -18.68
C LEU A 96 13.44 3.08 -17.66
N VAL A 97 14.05 2.78 -16.53
CA VAL A 97 14.54 3.81 -15.61
C VAL A 97 15.98 4.11 -15.97
N LEU A 98 16.24 5.36 -16.36
CA LEU A 98 17.58 5.86 -16.61
C LEU A 98 18.19 6.29 -15.27
N SER A 99 19.37 5.76 -14.98
CA SER A 99 20.16 6.07 -13.78
C SER A 99 21.57 6.46 -14.19
N MET A 100 22.30 7.16 -13.32
CA MET A 100 23.72 7.47 -13.55
C MET A 100 24.54 6.17 -13.65
N ASP A 101 25.46 6.09 -14.61
CA ASP A 101 26.31 4.91 -14.80
C ASP A 101 27.37 4.77 -13.68
N ASP A 102 27.88 3.57 -13.48
CA ASP A 102 28.91 3.31 -12.47
C ASP A 102 30.22 4.04 -12.86
N ASN A 103 30.82 4.79 -11.91
CA ASN A 103 32.02 5.63 -12.10
C ASN A 103 31.83 6.91 -12.91
N GLU A 104 30.61 7.39 -13.07
CA GLU A 104 30.35 8.72 -13.60
C GLU A 104 30.36 9.78 -12.49
N GLU A 105 30.75 11.01 -12.88
CA GLU A 105 30.74 12.19 -12.03
C GLU A 105 29.79 13.25 -12.62
N ILE A 106 28.86 13.73 -11.79
CA ILE A 106 27.87 14.75 -12.15
C ILE A 106 28.14 15.99 -11.31
N MET A 107 28.21 17.13 -11.98
CA MET A 107 28.28 18.43 -11.33
C MET A 107 26.86 18.94 -11.08
N ASP A 108 26.61 19.34 -9.84
CA ASP A 108 25.41 20.06 -9.43
C ASP A 108 25.78 21.46 -8.94
N GLU A 109 24.84 22.40 -9.05
CA GLU A 109 25.04 23.78 -8.65
C GLU A 109 23.94 24.21 -7.68
N PHE A 110 24.34 24.57 -6.46
CA PHE A 110 23.42 24.99 -5.41
C PHE A 110 23.85 26.36 -4.88
N GLN A 111 22.98 27.36 -5.03
CA GLN A 111 23.24 28.74 -4.60
C GLN A 111 24.58 29.31 -5.12
N GLY A 112 24.94 29.00 -6.37
CA GLY A 112 26.19 29.43 -7.01
C GLY A 112 27.44 28.62 -6.60
N VAL A 113 27.28 27.59 -5.76
CA VAL A 113 28.35 26.68 -5.36
C VAL A 113 28.28 25.39 -6.16
N LYS A 114 29.40 25.02 -6.79
CA LYS A 114 29.54 23.76 -7.52
C LYS A 114 29.88 22.61 -6.58
N VAL A 115 29.14 21.51 -6.71
CA VAL A 115 29.36 20.25 -6.00
C VAL A 115 29.39 19.10 -6.99
N TRP A 116 30.14 18.05 -6.66
CA TRP A 116 30.33 16.92 -7.55
C TRP A 116 29.86 15.63 -6.89
N TRP A 117 28.96 14.91 -7.54
CA TRP A 117 28.51 13.58 -7.17
C TRP A 117 29.20 12.55 -8.04
N SER A 118 29.75 11.50 -7.45
CA SER A 118 30.32 10.38 -8.21
C SER A 118 29.72 9.06 -7.74
N SER A 119 29.30 8.22 -8.68
CA SER A 119 28.91 6.82 -8.41
C SER A 119 30.14 5.94 -8.40
N TYR A 120 30.29 5.04 -7.43
CA TYR A 120 31.36 4.04 -7.46
C TYR A 120 30.83 2.66 -7.12
N LYS A 121 31.45 1.65 -7.74
CA LYS A 121 31.19 0.24 -7.50
C LYS A 121 32.46 -0.46 -7.00
N ILE A 122 32.38 -1.08 -5.83
CA ILE A 122 33.46 -1.92 -5.30
C ILE A 122 33.12 -3.38 -5.62
N THR A 123 33.95 -4.00 -6.46
CA THR A 123 33.94 -5.46 -6.67
C THR A 123 34.99 -6.09 -5.74
N PRO A 124 34.60 -6.94 -4.77
CA PRO A 124 35.58 -7.63 -3.94
C PRO A 124 36.42 -8.58 -4.80
N LYS A 125 37.74 -8.59 -4.56
CA LYS A 125 38.71 -9.38 -5.34
C LYS A 125 38.72 -10.88 -5.00
N THR A 126 37.96 -11.30 -4.00
CA THR A 126 37.87 -12.70 -3.55
C THR A 126 36.62 -13.36 -4.13
N GLN A 127 36.82 -14.28 -5.08
CA GLN A 127 35.78 -15.19 -5.53
C GLN A 127 35.49 -16.20 -4.41
N SER A 128 34.45 -15.96 -3.62
CA SER A 128 33.87 -16.99 -2.76
C SER A 128 32.89 -17.84 -3.58
N PHE A 129 33.14 -19.14 -3.69
CA PHE A 129 32.15 -20.08 -4.23
C PHE A 129 31.00 -20.21 -3.23
N SER A 130 29.88 -19.54 -3.49
CA SER A 130 28.62 -19.73 -2.78
C SER A 130 27.56 -20.29 -3.74
N ILE A 131 26.74 -21.22 -3.25
CA ILE A 131 25.63 -21.86 -3.98
C ILE A 131 24.55 -20.83 -4.38
N HIS A 132 24.54 -19.67 -3.72
CA HIS A 132 23.75 -18.50 -4.08
C HIS A 132 24.72 -17.34 -4.36
N PRO A 133 24.82 -16.82 -5.60
CA PRO A 133 25.65 -15.65 -5.86
C PRO A 133 24.98 -14.43 -5.22
N SER A 134 25.34 -14.13 -3.97
CA SER A 134 25.11 -12.78 -3.44
C SER A 134 26.02 -11.87 -4.26
N SER A 135 25.43 -10.94 -5.02
CA SER A 135 26.20 -9.87 -5.65
C SER A 135 26.86 -9.06 -4.53
N ASP A 136 28.08 -9.43 -4.19
CA ASP A 136 28.90 -8.80 -3.15
C ASP A 136 29.43 -7.42 -3.60
N GLU A 137 28.77 -6.86 -4.63
CA GLU A 137 29.00 -5.57 -5.21
C GLU A 137 28.50 -4.50 -4.24
N ARG A 138 29.41 -3.67 -3.73
CA ARG A 138 29.04 -2.57 -2.84
C ARG A 138 29.10 -1.27 -3.62
N ARG A 139 27.93 -0.67 -3.88
CA ARG A 139 27.84 0.66 -4.48
C ARG A 139 27.89 1.74 -3.40
N TYR A 140 28.43 2.89 -3.76
CA TYR A 140 28.40 4.07 -2.91
C TYR A 140 28.43 5.35 -3.74
N TYR A 141 27.78 6.39 -3.22
CA TYR A 141 27.90 7.74 -3.77
C TYR A 141 28.95 8.53 -3.00
N LYS A 142 29.71 9.35 -3.72
CA LYS A 142 30.70 10.25 -3.16
C LYS A 142 30.37 11.68 -3.54
N LEU A 143 30.18 12.52 -2.54
CA LEU A 143 30.00 13.96 -2.69
C LEU A 143 31.34 14.67 -2.46
N THR A 144 31.79 15.47 -3.42
CA THR A 144 33.02 16.26 -3.35
C THR A 144 32.69 17.75 -3.46
N PHE A 145 33.22 18.58 -2.57
CA PHE A 145 32.99 20.04 -2.55
C PHE A 145 34.11 20.80 -1.84
N HIS A 146 34.21 22.11 -2.07
CA HIS A 146 35.28 22.93 -1.47
C HIS A 146 35.05 23.18 0.03
N LYS A 147 36.11 23.08 0.84
CA LYS A 147 36.06 23.17 2.32
C LYS A 147 35.44 24.45 2.87
N GLY A 148 35.53 25.55 2.13
CA GLY A 148 34.92 26.84 2.49
C GLY A 148 33.39 26.80 2.58
N TYR A 149 32.74 25.84 1.93
CA TYR A 149 31.28 25.69 1.92
C TYR A 149 30.80 24.55 2.82
N ARG A 150 31.61 24.09 3.79
CA ARG A 150 31.28 22.94 4.63
C ARG A 150 29.92 23.06 5.31
N THR A 151 29.67 24.16 6.00
CA THR A 151 28.42 24.40 6.73
C THR A 151 27.23 24.42 5.79
N LEU A 152 27.33 25.18 4.69
CA LEU A 152 26.31 25.23 3.64
C LEU A 152 25.97 23.83 3.11
N ILE A 153 26.98 23.04 2.75
CA ILE A 153 26.73 21.71 2.17
C ILE A 153 26.13 20.74 3.21
N THR A 154 26.69 20.70 4.43
CA THR A 154 26.23 19.74 5.44
C THR A 154 24.88 20.08 6.05
N GLU A 155 24.55 21.37 6.21
CA GLU A 155 23.35 21.80 6.92
C GLU A 155 22.19 22.16 6.01
N THR A 156 22.44 22.62 4.77
CA THR A 156 21.39 23.03 3.84
C THR A 156 21.32 22.17 2.58
N TYR A 157 22.41 21.99 1.83
CA TYR A 157 22.37 21.25 0.56
C TYR A 157 21.95 19.78 0.75
N LEU A 158 22.55 19.07 1.71
CA LEU A 158 22.16 17.68 1.96
C LEU A 158 20.69 17.55 2.40
N LYS A 159 20.17 18.51 3.18
CA LYS A 159 18.74 18.51 3.55
C LYS A 159 17.86 18.75 2.32
N HIS A 160 18.22 19.71 1.48
CA HIS A 160 17.55 19.99 0.21
C HIS A 160 17.50 18.74 -0.68
N VAL A 161 18.63 18.07 -0.90
CA VAL A 161 18.69 16.81 -1.66
C VAL A 161 17.75 15.75 -1.10
N LEU A 162 17.70 15.59 0.24
CA LEU A 162 16.80 14.64 0.88
C LEU A 162 15.32 15.04 0.79
N GLU A 163 15.01 16.34 0.84
CA GLU A 163 13.66 16.87 0.71
C GLU A 163 13.16 16.75 -0.73
N GLU A 164 13.97 17.15 -1.72
CA GLU A 164 13.64 16.99 -3.14
C GLU A 164 13.50 15.51 -3.51
N ALA A 165 14.41 14.64 -3.05
CA ALA A 165 14.26 13.20 -3.23
C ALA A 165 12.90 12.68 -2.72
N LYS A 166 12.47 13.13 -1.54
CA LYS A 166 11.15 12.78 -0.98
C LYS A 166 10.01 13.34 -1.82
N THR A 167 10.14 14.54 -2.39
CA THR A 167 9.12 15.10 -3.28
C THR A 167 9.02 14.31 -4.59
N ILE A 168 10.16 13.94 -5.19
CA ILE A 168 10.24 13.11 -6.40
C ILE A 168 9.66 11.73 -6.10
N GLU A 169 10.05 11.12 -4.99
CA GLU A 169 9.50 9.84 -4.55
C GLU A 169 7.98 9.92 -4.36
N THR A 170 7.48 10.99 -3.74
CA THR A 170 6.03 11.19 -3.55
C THR A 170 5.30 11.42 -4.88
N LYS A 171 5.92 12.13 -5.83
CA LYS A 171 5.37 12.42 -7.16
C LYS A 171 5.32 11.17 -8.04
N ASN A 172 6.38 10.36 -8.01
CA ASN A 172 6.51 9.14 -8.80
C ASN A 172 6.01 7.90 -8.05
N ARG A 173 5.50 8.08 -6.81
CA ARG A 173 4.94 6.97 -6.02
C ARG A 173 3.71 6.44 -6.72
N LYS A 174 3.80 5.19 -7.15
CA LYS A 174 2.63 4.39 -7.48
C LYS A 174 2.09 3.73 -6.23
N LEU A 175 0.77 3.74 -6.08
CA LEU A 175 0.10 2.99 -5.02
C LEU A 175 0.29 1.50 -5.24
N LYS A 176 0.28 0.75 -4.14
CA LYS A 176 0.45 -0.70 -4.15
C LYS A 176 -0.75 -1.37 -3.50
N LEU A 177 -1.18 -2.47 -4.10
CA LEU A 177 -2.16 -3.39 -3.53
C LEU A 177 -1.40 -4.60 -3.02
N TYR A 178 -1.47 -4.81 -1.71
CA TYR A 178 -0.88 -5.92 -1.01
C TYR A 178 -1.95 -6.97 -0.74
N THR A 179 -1.64 -8.23 -1.04
CA THR A 179 -2.44 -9.40 -0.67
C THR A 179 -1.58 -10.34 0.17
N ASN A 180 -2.18 -11.00 1.17
CA ASN A 180 -1.47 -11.91 2.05
C ASN A 180 -1.38 -13.32 1.44
N SER A 181 -0.15 -13.81 1.29
CA SER A 181 0.11 -15.22 1.02
C SER A 181 0.76 -15.83 2.27
N ARG A 182 -0.02 -16.59 3.03
CA ARG A 182 0.38 -17.18 4.33
C ARG A 182 0.82 -16.10 5.32
N THR A 183 2.13 -15.93 5.53
CA THR A 183 2.73 -15.02 6.53
C THR A 183 3.39 -13.80 5.92
N ARG A 184 3.31 -13.64 4.59
CA ARG A 184 3.99 -12.58 3.84
C ARG A 184 3.01 -11.81 2.97
N TRP A 185 3.31 -10.53 2.81
CA TRP A 185 2.64 -9.67 1.85
C TRP A 185 3.31 -9.77 0.48
N SER A 186 2.51 -10.02 -0.55
CA SER A 186 2.87 -9.82 -1.96
C SER A 186 2.15 -8.60 -2.48
N HIS A 187 2.73 -7.87 -3.44
CA HIS A 187 2.10 -6.66 -3.97
C HIS A 187 2.12 -6.57 -5.48
N VAL A 188 1.10 -5.88 -5.99
CA VAL A 188 0.98 -5.38 -7.36
C VAL A 188 0.80 -3.87 -7.34
N VAL A 189 0.96 -3.22 -8.48
CA VAL A 189 0.64 -1.80 -8.62
C VAL A 189 -0.88 -1.64 -8.51
N PHE A 190 -1.33 -0.70 -7.68
CA PHE A 190 -2.74 -0.38 -7.53
C PHE A 190 -3.10 0.78 -8.47
N GLU A 191 -3.78 0.45 -9.56
CA GLU A 191 -4.29 1.41 -10.55
C GLU A 191 -5.82 1.26 -10.63
N HIS A 192 -6.55 1.95 -9.74
CA HIS A 192 -8.01 1.97 -9.76
C HIS A 192 -8.50 3.39 -10.11
N PRO A 193 -9.40 3.57 -11.09
CA PRO A 193 -9.83 4.90 -11.53
C PRO A 193 -10.80 5.62 -10.57
N ALA A 194 -11.17 5.01 -9.43
CA ALA A 194 -12.24 5.52 -8.60
C ALA A 194 -11.75 6.71 -7.76
N THR A 195 -12.52 7.79 -7.77
CA THR A 195 -12.31 8.96 -6.91
C THR A 195 -13.60 9.27 -6.15
N PHE A 196 -13.54 10.19 -5.19
CA PHE A 196 -14.75 10.68 -4.52
C PHE A 196 -15.69 11.43 -5.49
N GLU A 197 -15.21 11.86 -6.65
CA GLU A 197 -16.02 12.51 -7.68
C GLU A 197 -16.82 11.48 -8.49
N THR A 198 -16.18 10.35 -8.83
CA THR A 198 -16.84 9.26 -9.57
C THR A 198 -17.77 8.42 -8.70
N LEU A 199 -17.67 8.55 -7.37
CA LEU A 199 -18.44 7.73 -6.43
C LEU A 199 -19.88 8.25 -6.29
N ALA A 200 -20.84 7.37 -6.59
CA ALA A 200 -22.27 7.63 -6.52
C ALA A 200 -22.79 7.54 -5.07
N ILE A 201 -22.66 8.64 -4.32
CA ILE A 201 -23.12 8.76 -2.91
C ILE A 201 -23.70 10.16 -2.66
N ARG A 202 -24.52 10.31 -1.61
CA ARG A 202 -25.07 11.61 -1.20
C ARG A 202 -23.95 12.64 -0.90
N PRO A 203 -24.05 13.88 -1.40
CA PRO A 203 -23.01 14.89 -1.23
C PRO A 203 -22.64 15.18 0.22
N LYS A 204 -23.63 15.26 1.13
CA LYS A 204 -23.39 15.51 2.56
C LYS A 204 -22.60 14.37 3.23
N GLU A 205 -22.91 13.12 2.89
CA GLU A 205 -22.19 11.95 3.41
C GLU A 205 -20.76 11.93 2.88
N LYS A 206 -20.58 12.19 1.58
CA LYS A 206 -19.26 12.33 0.93
C LYS A 206 -18.37 13.36 1.62
N GLU A 207 -18.88 14.58 1.81
CA GLU A 207 -18.16 15.65 2.50
C GLU A 207 -17.79 15.26 3.93
N GLY A 208 -18.70 14.60 4.65
CA GLY A 208 -18.43 14.10 5.99
C GLY A 208 -17.29 13.08 6.06
N ILE A 209 -17.15 12.22 5.04
CA ILE A 209 -16.07 11.23 4.95
C ILE A 209 -14.75 11.92 4.60
N ILE A 210 -14.74 12.81 3.60
CA ILE A 210 -13.56 13.58 3.20
C ILE A 210 -13.02 14.39 4.38
N ASN A 211 -13.90 15.07 5.12
CA ASN A 211 -13.51 15.87 6.27
C ASN A 211 -12.91 15.02 7.40
N ASP A 212 -13.43 13.80 7.64
CA ASP A 212 -12.85 12.88 8.63
C ASP A 212 -11.45 12.40 8.20
N LEU A 213 -11.27 12.11 6.91
CA LEU A 213 -9.98 11.71 6.33
C LEU A 213 -8.94 12.83 6.41
N VAL A 214 -9.30 14.07 6.06
CA VAL A 214 -8.43 15.24 6.18
C VAL A 214 -8.05 15.51 7.64
N LYS A 215 -9.02 15.40 8.54
CA LYS A 215 -8.78 15.51 9.99
C LYS A 215 -7.84 14.41 10.49
N PHE A 216 -7.99 13.18 10.01
CA PHE A 216 -7.12 12.08 10.36
C PHE A 216 -5.68 12.31 9.87
N LYS A 217 -5.52 12.71 8.60
CA LYS A 217 -4.22 13.00 7.95
C LYS A 217 -3.43 14.10 8.66
N SER A 218 -4.12 15.12 9.16
CA SER A 218 -3.52 16.21 9.95
C SER A 218 -3.41 15.91 11.45
N GLY A 219 -3.88 14.74 11.90
CA GLY A 219 -4.11 14.42 13.30
C GLY A 219 -2.89 13.95 14.11
N LYS A 220 -1.69 13.80 13.52
CA LYS A 220 -0.52 13.20 14.20
C LYS A 220 -0.26 13.74 15.60
N SER A 221 -0.20 15.06 15.74
CA SER A 221 0.07 15.74 17.01
C SER A 221 -1.06 15.57 18.02
N TYR A 222 -2.31 15.56 17.55
CA TYR A 222 -3.49 15.32 18.37
C TYR A 222 -3.47 13.91 18.98
N TYR A 223 -3.24 12.88 18.17
CA TYR A 223 -3.16 11.49 18.64
C TYR A 223 -2.02 11.30 19.64
N ALA A 224 -0.85 11.88 19.37
CA ALA A 224 0.29 11.87 20.29
C ALA A 224 -0.03 12.56 21.63
N LYS A 225 -0.69 13.73 21.58
CA LYS A 225 -1.08 14.49 22.78
C LYS A 225 -2.01 13.70 23.70
N ILE A 226 -2.94 12.93 23.14
CA ILE A 226 -3.91 12.14 23.92
C ILE A 226 -3.44 10.71 24.22
N GLY A 227 -2.19 10.37 23.85
CA GLY A 227 -1.60 9.06 24.13
C GLY A 227 -2.26 7.90 23.38
N LYS A 228 -2.85 8.14 22.19
CA LYS A 228 -3.49 7.10 21.38
C LYS A 228 -2.67 6.81 20.12
N ALA A 229 -2.67 5.54 19.70
CA ALA A 229 -2.11 5.14 18.41
C ALA A 229 -2.79 5.91 17.27
N TRP A 230 -2.02 6.34 16.27
CA TRP A 230 -2.51 7.15 15.15
C TRP A 230 -3.20 6.27 14.09
N LYS A 231 -4.32 5.69 14.51
CA LYS A 231 -5.17 4.81 13.71
C LYS A 231 -6.61 5.33 13.61
N ARG A 232 -7.32 4.93 12.56
CA ARG A 232 -8.74 5.21 12.36
C ARG A 232 -9.46 4.00 11.78
N GLY A 233 -10.54 3.56 12.43
CA GLY A 233 -11.35 2.44 11.94
C GLY A 233 -12.62 2.89 11.24
N TYR A 234 -12.93 2.29 10.10
CA TYR A 234 -14.16 2.47 9.32
C TYR A 234 -14.90 1.15 9.15
N LEU A 235 -16.22 1.20 9.28
CA LEU A 235 -17.12 0.10 8.90
C LEU A 235 -17.96 0.57 7.71
N LEU A 236 -17.78 -0.09 6.56
CA LEU A 236 -18.60 0.10 5.38
C LEU A 236 -19.65 -1.02 5.34
N TYR A 237 -20.92 -0.68 5.37
CA TYR A 237 -21.98 -1.69 5.38
C TYR A 237 -23.13 -1.32 4.46
N GLY A 238 -23.81 -2.34 3.95
CA GLY A 238 -24.95 -2.18 3.05
C GLY A 238 -25.05 -3.33 2.05
N PRO A 239 -26.12 -3.39 1.25
CA PRO A 239 -26.34 -4.45 0.26
C PRO A 239 -25.14 -4.67 -0.68
N PRO A 240 -24.98 -5.87 -1.27
CA PRO A 240 -24.03 -6.07 -2.35
C PRO A 240 -24.34 -5.12 -3.53
N GLY A 241 -23.31 -4.70 -4.28
CA GLY A 241 -23.50 -3.78 -5.42
C GLY A 241 -23.64 -2.29 -5.06
N THR A 242 -23.41 -1.89 -3.81
CA THR A 242 -23.50 -0.48 -3.35
C THR A 242 -22.18 0.29 -3.36
N GLY A 243 -21.10 -0.32 -3.90
CA GLY A 243 -19.81 0.36 -4.08
C GLY A 243 -18.89 0.37 -2.86
N LYS A 244 -19.01 -0.61 -1.94
CA LYS A 244 -18.11 -0.75 -0.77
C LYS A 244 -16.62 -0.79 -1.16
N SER A 245 -16.24 -1.69 -2.08
CA SER A 245 -14.85 -1.77 -2.54
C SER A 245 -14.44 -0.55 -3.39
N THR A 246 -15.37 0.04 -4.15
CA THR A 246 -15.14 1.31 -4.88
C THR A 246 -14.87 2.49 -3.94
N MET A 247 -15.55 2.56 -2.80
CA MET A 247 -15.29 3.55 -1.75
C MET A 247 -13.87 3.39 -1.18
N ILE A 248 -13.43 2.16 -0.93
CA ILE A 248 -12.06 1.89 -0.46
C ILE A 248 -11.03 2.38 -1.47
N ALA A 249 -11.24 2.11 -2.76
CA ALA A 249 -10.37 2.60 -3.82
C ALA A 249 -10.32 4.14 -3.87
N ALA A 250 -11.47 4.80 -3.77
CA ALA A 250 -11.55 6.27 -3.70
C ALA A 250 -10.82 6.84 -2.47
N MET A 251 -10.95 6.19 -1.30
CA MET A 251 -10.21 6.56 -0.09
C MET A 251 -8.70 6.39 -0.26
N ALA A 252 -8.24 5.28 -0.86
CA ALA A 252 -6.83 5.02 -1.12
C ALA A 252 -6.21 6.07 -2.04
N ASN A 253 -6.89 6.39 -3.14
CA ASN A 253 -6.48 7.41 -4.10
C ASN A 253 -6.44 8.81 -3.46
N PHE A 254 -7.47 9.18 -2.70
CA PHE A 254 -7.51 10.47 -2.01
C PHE A 254 -6.40 10.63 -0.96
N MET A 255 -6.12 9.56 -0.20
CA MET A 255 -5.11 9.59 0.86
C MET A 255 -3.68 9.41 0.31
N ASN A 256 -3.55 8.86 -0.90
CA ASN A 256 -2.30 8.35 -1.48
C ASN A 256 -1.67 7.26 -0.59
N TYR A 257 -2.49 6.27 -0.18
CA TYR A 257 -2.11 5.19 0.74
C TYR A 257 -2.10 3.84 0.04
N ASP A 258 -1.17 2.98 0.45
CA ASP A 258 -1.13 1.59 -0.04
C ASP A 258 -2.30 0.80 0.56
N VAL A 259 -2.89 -0.09 -0.24
CA VAL A 259 -4.02 -0.92 0.18
C VAL A 259 -3.50 -2.30 0.56
N TYR A 260 -3.90 -2.80 1.72
CA TYR A 260 -3.58 -4.13 2.22
C TYR A 260 -4.88 -4.90 2.34
N ASP A 261 -5.18 -5.71 1.33
CA ASP A 261 -6.31 -6.62 1.32
C ASP A 261 -5.97 -7.87 2.14
N LEU A 262 -6.58 -7.97 3.31
CA LEU A 262 -6.33 -9.04 4.27
C LEU A 262 -7.43 -10.10 4.16
N GLU A 263 -7.11 -11.18 3.46
CA GLU A 263 -7.93 -12.38 3.40
C GLU A 263 -7.72 -13.21 4.68
N LEU A 264 -8.71 -13.19 5.57
CA LEU A 264 -8.64 -13.88 6.87
C LEU A 264 -8.58 -15.40 6.75
N THR A 265 -9.24 -15.96 5.74
CA THR A 265 -9.29 -17.42 5.47
C THR A 265 -7.93 -18.00 5.10
N ALA A 266 -7.05 -17.20 4.49
CA ALA A 266 -5.69 -17.58 4.13
C ALA A 266 -4.71 -17.57 5.32
N VAL A 267 -5.13 -17.08 6.49
CA VAL A 267 -4.31 -16.96 7.69
C VAL A 267 -4.52 -18.16 8.60
N LYS A 268 -3.43 -18.86 8.96
CA LYS A 268 -3.48 -20.08 9.76
C LYS A 268 -3.90 -19.83 11.22
N ASP A 269 -3.29 -18.85 11.86
CA ASP A 269 -3.49 -18.56 13.28
C ASP A 269 -3.34 -17.06 13.62
N ASN A 270 -3.67 -16.72 14.87
CA ASN A 270 -3.57 -15.35 15.38
C ASN A 270 -2.12 -14.81 15.44
N SER A 271 -1.10 -15.67 15.47
CA SER A 271 0.30 -15.25 15.51
C SER A 271 0.75 -14.78 14.12
N ASP A 272 0.34 -15.48 13.08
CA ASP A 272 0.60 -15.10 11.70
C ASP A 272 -0.17 -13.84 11.31
N LEU A 273 -1.41 -13.69 11.80
CA LEU A 273 -2.16 -12.43 11.69
C LEU A 273 -1.40 -11.25 12.32
N ARG A 274 -0.82 -11.43 13.52
CA ARG A 274 0.01 -10.40 14.15
C ARG A 274 1.22 -10.03 13.30
N LYS A 275 1.93 -11.01 12.75
CA LYS A 275 3.09 -10.77 11.89
C LYS A 275 2.70 -9.96 10.65
N LEU A 276 1.58 -10.30 10.01
CA LEU A 276 1.07 -9.56 8.85
C LEU A 276 0.80 -8.10 9.21
N LEU A 277 0.07 -7.84 10.29
CA LEU A 277 -0.28 -6.48 10.70
C LEU A 277 0.94 -5.65 11.14
N ILE A 278 1.93 -6.26 11.78
CA ILE A 278 3.20 -5.60 12.13
C ILE A 278 3.99 -5.22 10.87
N ASN A 279 4.02 -6.09 9.87
CA ASN A 279 4.77 -5.90 8.62
C ASN A 279 4.09 -4.96 7.61
N THR A 280 3.03 -4.25 8.00
CA THR A 280 2.39 -3.22 7.15
C THR A 280 3.17 -1.92 7.20
N SER A 281 3.27 -1.23 6.05
CA SER A 281 3.91 0.09 5.96
C SER A 281 3.08 1.16 6.68
N ASN A 282 3.69 2.32 6.92
CA ASN A 282 2.95 3.54 7.29
C ASN A 282 2.22 4.10 6.06
N LYS A 283 1.17 4.91 6.27
CA LYS A 283 0.31 5.42 5.19
C LYS A 283 -0.33 4.27 4.40
N SER A 284 -1.00 3.40 5.16
CA SER A 284 -1.66 2.20 4.65
C SER A 284 -3.13 2.15 5.04
N ILE A 285 -3.92 1.56 4.17
CA ILE A 285 -5.32 1.17 4.40
C ILE A 285 -5.34 -0.35 4.46
N ILE A 286 -5.72 -0.89 5.61
CA ILE A 286 -5.90 -2.34 5.81
C ILE A 286 -7.37 -2.64 5.64
N VAL A 287 -7.69 -3.47 4.67
CA VAL A 287 -9.05 -3.87 4.29
C VAL A 287 -9.28 -5.28 4.78
N ILE A 288 -10.42 -5.47 5.43
CA ILE A 288 -10.91 -6.79 5.82
C ILE A 288 -12.30 -6.90 5.23
N GLU A 289 -12.40 -7.59 4.10
CA GLU A 289 -13.66 -7.75 3.39
C GLU A 289 -14.55 -8.82 4.03
N ASP A 290 -15.86 -8.62 3.91
CA ASP A 290 -16.92 -9.54 4.29
C ASP A 290 -16.69 -10.20 5.65
N ILE A 291 -16.57 -9.33 6.67
CA ILE A 291 -16.43 -9.77 8.06
C ILE A 291 -17.65 -10.51 8.58
N ASP A 292 -18.75 -10.66 7.83
CA ASP A 292 -19.88 -11.51 8.16
C ASP A 292 -19.75 -12.93 7.56
N CYS A 293 -19.15 -13.07 6.38
CA CYS A 293 -18.98 -14.36 5.69
C CYS A 293 -17.76 -15.13 6.19
N SER A 294 -16.72 -14.42 6.65
CA SER A 294 -15.57 -15.03 7.33
C SER A 294 -15.89 -15.57 8.74
N LEU A 295 -17.13 -15.37 9.22
CA LEU A 295 -17.60 -15.68 10.58
C LEU A 295 -18.40 -16.99 10.72
N ASP A 296 -17.86 -18.12 10.29
CA ASP A 296 -18.16 -19.38 11.00
C ASP A 296 -17.65 -19.38 12.49
N LEU A 297 -17.38 -18.19 13.03
CA LEU A 297 -16.78 -17.86 14.32
C LEU A 297 -17.78 -17.20 15.30
N THR A 298 -19.06 -17.02 14.94
CA THR A 298 -20.10 -16.76 15.94
C THR A 298 -20.56 -18.06 16.59
N GLY A 299 -19.72 -18.65 17.43
CA GLY A 299 -20.14 -19.24 18.71
C GLY A 299 -21.22 -20.33 18.76
N GLN A 300 -21.71 -20.88 17.66
CA GLN A 300 -22.36 -22.18 17.71
C GLN A 300 -21.25 -23.22 17.68
N ARG A 301 -20.75 -23.54 18.87
CA ARG A 301 -20.35 -24.93 19.15
C ARG A 301 -21.48 -25.77 18.58
N LYS A 302 -21.29 -26.32 17.37
CA LYS A 302 -21.96 -27.57 17.01
C LYS A 302 -21.64 -28.45 18.20
N LYS A 303 -22.63 -28.67 19.06
CA LYS A 303 -22.70 -29.87 19.88
C LYS A 303 -22.51 -30.98 18.85
N LYS A 304 -21.26 -31.41 18.63
CA LYS A 304 -20.97 -32.78 18.26
C LYS A 304 -21.70 -33.54 19.34
N LYS A 305 -22.90 -34.00 19.01
CA LYS A 305 -23.59 -35.03 19.77
C LYS A 305 -22.60 -36.16 19.78
N GLU A 306 -21.80 -36.25 20.82
CA GLU A 306 -21.15 -37.49 21.21
C GLU A 306 -22.30 -38.47 21.45
N LYS A 307 -22.59 -39.27 20.42
CA LYS A 307 -23.16 -40.59 20.65
C LYS A 307 -22.05 -41.39 21.32
N VAL A 308 -21.99 -41.30 22.65
CA VAL A 308 -21.32 -42.31 23.47
C VAL A 308 -22.30 -43.47 23.57
N GLU A 309 -22.16 -44.48 22.71
CA GLU A 309 -22.60 -45.84 23.02
C GLU A 309 -21.64 -46.86 22.40
N GLY A 310 -20.78 -47.39 23.28
CA GLY A 310 -20.31 -48.78 23.37
C GLY A 310 -19.82 -49.53 22.13
N ARG A 311 -18.53 -49.91 22.15
CA ARG A 311 -18.10 -51.27 22.54
C ARG A 311 -16.58 -51.41 22.51
N GLU A 312 -16.05 -51.99 23.58
CA GLU A 312 -14.67 -52.44 23.73
C GLU A 312 -14.37 -53.65 22.83
N GLY A 313 -13.14 -53.73 22.33
CA GLY A 313 -12.58 -54.92 21.68
C GLY A 313 -11.10 -54.72 21.27
N LYS A 314 -10.20 -55.36 22.03
CA LYS A 314 -8.74 -55.56 21.80
C LYS A 314 -8.46 -56.04 20.35
N SER A 315 -7.33 -55.85 19.66
CA SER A 315 -5.89 -55.83 20.01
C SER A 315 -5.03 -55.50 18.75
N SER A 316 -3.74 -55.25 18.98
CA SER A 316 -2.56 -55.46 18.09
C SER A 316 -2.22 -54.47 16.97
N SER A 317 -1.19 -53.67 17.25
CA SER A 317 0.01 -53.39 16.43
C SER A 317 -0.13 -53.13 14.92
N SER A 318 0.12 -51.88 14.52
CA SER A 318 1.12 -51.55 13.50
C SER A 318 1.45 -50.05 13.58
N LYS A 319 2.74 -49.73 13.63
CA LYS A 319 3.26 -48.38 13.39
C LYS A 319 3.03 -48.06 11.92
N GLY A 320 2.33 -46.97 11.64
CA GLY A 320 2.22 -46.37 10.32
C GLY A 320 2.18 -44.86 10.52
N ASP A 321 3.09 -44.18 9.85
CA ASP A 321 3.12 -42.73 9.71
C ASP A 321 1.82 -42.28 9.04
N ASP A 322 0.95 -41.62 9.79
CA ASP A 322 -0.06 -40.71 9.27
C ASP A 322 0.05 -39.46 10.13
N GLU A 323 0.90 -38.52 9.69
CA GLU A 323 0.88 -37.16 10.19
C GLU A 323 -0.52 -36.59 9.93
N ASP A 324 -1.19 -36.22 11.02
CA ASP A 324 -2.49 -35.58 11.09
C ASP A 324 -2.69 -34.49 10.00
N ASP A 325 -3.28 -34.87 8.86
CA ASP A 325 -3.86 -33.95 7.87
C ASP A 325 -5.31 -33.61 8.29
N GLU A 326 -5.51 -33.32 9.58
CA GLU A 326 -6.79 -32.90 10.15
C GLU A 326 -6.71 -31.43 10.61
N ASP A 327 -7.54 -30.61 9.94
CA ASP A 327 -7.88 -29.21 10.21
C ASP A 327 -7.12 -28.14 9.40
N ARG A 328 -7.31 -28.16 8.08
CA ARG A 328 -6.96 -27.05 7.13
C ARG A 328 -7.93 -25.86 7.21
N GLY A 329 -8.50 -25.58 8.39
CA GLY A 329 -9.30 -24.38 8.64
C GLY A 329 -8.44 -23.26 9.24
N SER A 330 -8.71 -22.00 8.86
CA SER A 330 -8.13 -20.85 9.55
C SER A 330 -8.55 -20.86 11.03
N LYS A 331 -7.60 -20.93 11.96
CA LYS A 331 -7.86 -20.83 13.43
C LYS A 331 -7.91 -19.38 13.91
N VAL A 332 -7.97 -18.43 12.99
CA VAL A 332 -8.17 -17.01 13.30
C VAL A 332 -9.57 -16.85 13.86
N THR A 333 -9.67 -16.20 15.01
CA THR A 333 -10.96 -15.84 15.60
C THR A 333 -11.18 -14.35 15.46
N LEU A 334 -12.44 -13.93 15.37
CA LEU A 334 -12.80 -12.52 15.38
C LEU A 334 -12.27 -11.81 16.63
N SER A 335 -12.38 -12.44 17.80
CA SER A 335 -11.78 -11.96 19.05
C SER A 335 -10.24 -11.85 18.94
N GLY A 336 -9.60 -12.80 18.27
CA GLY A 336 -8.18 -12.78 17.95
C GLY A 336 -7.80 -11.56 17.12
N LEU A 337 -8.49 -11.32 16.00
CA LEU A 337 -8.32 -10.15 15.14
C LEU A 337 -8.48 -8.84 15.92
N LEU A 338 -9.52 -8.72 16.74
CA LEU A 338 -9.77 -7.52 17.54
C LEU A 338 -8.68 -7.26 18.58
N ASN A 339 -8.18 -8.31 19.23
CA ASN A 339 -7.08 -8.18 20.16
C ASN A 339 -5.80 -7.70 19.48
N VAL A 340 -5.61 -8.00 18.19
CA VAL A 340 -4.49 -7.43 17.43
C VAL A 340 -4.74 -5.98 17.06
N ILE A 341 -5.96 -5.65 16.64
CA ILE A 341 -6.36 -4.29 16.25
C ILE A 341 -6.27 -3.32 17.44
N ASP A 342 -6.70 -3.72 18.63
CA ASP A 342 -6.73 -2.87 19.83
C ASP A 342 -5.56 -3.07 20.78
N GLY A 343 -4.82 -4.16 20.62
CA GLY A 343 -3.69 -4.48 21.49
C GLY A 343 -2.51 -3.53 21.32
N ILE A 344 -1.53 -3.69 22.21
CA ILE A 344 -0.26 -2.94 22.21
C ILE A 344 0.45 -3.00 20.85
N TRP A 345 0.29 -4.11 20.12
CA TRP A 345 0.86 -4.31 18.78
C TRP A 345 0.33 -3.33 17.73
N SER A 346 -0.88 -2.78 17.94
CA SER A 346 -1.45 -1.74 17.10
C SER A 346 -0.70 -0.42 17.19
N ALA A 347 -0.02 -0.16 18.32
CA ALA A 347 0.82 1.02 18.53
C ALA A 347 2.19 0.92 17.85
N CYS A 348 2.58 -0.27 17.35
CA CYS A 348 3.83 -0.45 16.61
C CYS A 348 3.79 0.13 15.18
N GLY A 349 2.69 0.78 14.80
CA GLY A 349 2.51 1.46 13.52
C GLY A 349 2.32 2.97 13.65
N GLY A 350 2.66 3.69 12.59
CA GLY A 350 2.33 5.10 12.45
C GLY A 350 0.90 5.31 11.94
N GLU A 351 0.78 6.14 10.92
CA GLU A 351 -0.48 6.55 10.28
C GLU A 351 -1.14 5.37 9.53
N ARG A 352 -2.25 4.83 10.06
CA ARG A 352 -2.96 3.67 9.47
C ARG A 352 -4.48 3.80 9.51
N ILE A 353 -5.14 3.37 8.45
CA ILE A 353 -6.61 3.27 8.38
C ILE A 353 -6.97 1.79 8.32
N MET A 354 -8.00 1.39 9.07
CA MET A 354 -8.59 0.05 8.97
C MET A 354 -10.01 0.18 8.45
N ILE A 355 -10.35 -0.59 7.42
CA ILE A 355 -11.67 -0.62 6.82
C ILE A 355 -12.20 -2.05 6.88
N PHE A 356 -13.41 -2.19 7.42
CA PHE A 356 -14.15 -3.43 7.47
C PHE A 356 -15.35 -3.32 6.54
N THR A 357 -15.63 -4.33 5.74
CA THR A 357 -16.86 -4.38 4.93
C THR A 357 -17.79 -5.47 5.44
N THR A 358 -19.10 -5.21 5.40
CA THR A 358 -20.11 -6.22 5.68
C THR A 358 -21.38 -5.98 4.88
N ASN A 359 -22.09 -7.04 4.50
CA ASN A 359 -23.43 -6.93 3.93
C ASN A 359 -24.52 -6.90 5.00
N PHE A 360 -24.24 -7.41 6.21
CA PHE A 360 -25.22 -7.65 7.27
C PHE A 360 -24.69 -7.15 8.62
N VAL A 361 -24.85 -5.85 8.89
CA VAL A 361 -24.36 -5.21 10.12
C VAL A 361 -24.99 -5.81 11.38
N GLU A 362 -26.23 -6.31 11.28
CA GLU A 362 -26.98 -6.96 12.36
C GLU A 362 -26.42 -8.31 12.79
N LYS A 363 -25.61 -8.96 11.95
CA LYS A 363 -24.94 -10.23 12.28
C LYS A 363 -23.63 -10.02 13.05
N LEU A 364 -23.14 -8.79 13.12
CA LEU A 364 -21.89 -8.48 13.79
C LEU A 364 -22.10 -8.37 15.30
N ASP A 365 -21.15 -8.93 16.06
CA ASP A 365 -21.11 -8.77 17.51
C ASP A 365 -21.02 -7.27 17.87
N PRO A 366 -21.93 -6.72 18.69
CA PRO A 366 -21.88 -5.33 19.12
C PRO A 366 -20.54 -4.89 19.75
N ALA A 367 -19.75 -5.84 20.29
CA ALA A 367 -18.40 -5.58 20.78
C ALA A 367 -17.41 -5.17 19.67
N LEU A 368 -17.69 -5.51 18.41
CA LEU A 368 -16.92 -5.06 17.23
C LEU A 368 -17.16 -3.59 16.91
N ILE A 369 -18.42 -3.18 17.00
CA ILE A 369 -18.95 -1.89 16.53
C ILE A 369 -18.63 -0.76 17.54
N ARG A 370 -17.96 -1.10 18.66
CA ARG A 370 -17.60 -0.13 19.70
C ARG A 370 -16.52 0.84 19.20
N ARG A 371 -16.72 2.12 19.54
CA ARG A 371 -15.74 3.21 19.31
C ARG A 371 -14.36 2.86 19.88
N GLY A 372 -13.31 3.10 19.10
CA GLY A 372 -11.94 2.66 19.36
C GLY A 372 -11.45 1.57 18.40
N ARG A 373 -12.39 0.76 17.87
CA ARG A 373 -12.15 -0.28 16.85
C ARG A 373 -12.65 0.18 15.49
N MET A 374 -13.95 0.43 15.41
CA MET A 374 -14.66 0.97 14.27
C MET A 374 -15.23 2.33 14.70
N ASP A 375 -14.54 3.41 14.34
CA ASP A 375 -14.89 4.76 14.82
C ASP A 375 -15.97 5.43 13.98
N LYS A 376 -15.96 5.15 12.67
CA LYS A 376 -16.87 5.73 11.70
C LYS A 376 -17.62 4.61 10.98
N HIS A 377 -18.95 4.63 11.05
CA HIS A 377 -19.80 3.71 10.29
C HIS A 377 -20.38 4.47 9.12
N ILE A 378 -20.29 3.87 7.93
CA ILE A 378 -20.76 4.43 6.67
C ILE A 378 -21.71 3.39 6.08
N GLU A 379 -22.99 3.76 6.02
CA GLU A 379 -23.99 2.99 5.31
C GLU A 379 -23.91 3.34 3.82
N LEU A 380 -23.70 2.33 2.98
CA LEU A 380 -23.80 2.43 1.53
C LEU A 380 -25.14 1.80 1.12
N SER A 381 -26.16 2.66 1.06
CA SER A 381 -27.54 2.28 0.82
C SER A 381 -27.86 2.16 -0.69
N TYR A 382 -29.13 1.93 -1.00
CA TYR A 382 -29.65 1.90 -2.37
C TYR A 382 -29.44 3.24 -3.10
N CYS A 383 -29.53 3.20 -4.43
CA CYS A 383 -29.25 4.35 -5.29
C CYS A 383 -30.27 5.48 -5.04
N CYS A 384 -29.79 6.61 -4.55
CA CYS A 384 -30.57 7.84 -4.42
C CYS A 384 -30.47 8.69 -5.68
N TYR A 385 -31.34 9.70 -5.82
CA TYR A 385 -31.32 10.59 -6.97
C TYR A 385 -29.98 11.33 -7.15
N GLU A 386 -29.31 11.72 -6.06
CA GLU A 386 -27.98 12.33 -6.16
C GLU A 386 -26.91 11.36 -6.65
N ALA A 387 -26.97 10.10 -6.21
CA ALA A 387 -26.09 9.04 -6.71
C ALA A 387 -26.36 8.76 -8.20
N PHE A 388 -27.64 8.70 -8.59
CA PHE A 388 -28.06 8.55 -9.98
C PHE A 388 -27.50 9.66 -10.88
N LYS A 389 -27.55 10.93 -10.47
CA LYS A 389 -26.97 12.04 -11.25
C LYS A 389 -25.47 11.86 -11.49
N VAL A 390 -24.74 11.34 -10.51
CA VAL A 390 -23.31 11.02 -10.66
C VAL A 390 -23.12 9.89 -11.67
N LEU A 391 -23.94 8.83 -11.60
CA LEU A 391 -23.88 7.73 -12.56
C LEU A 391 -24.21 8.19 -13.99
N VAL A 392 -25.30 8.94 -14.21
CA VAL A 392 -25.65 9.43 -15.55
C VAL A 392 -24.55 10.30 -16.14
N LYS A 393 -23.97 11.20 -15.33
CA LYS A 393 -22.83 12.00 -15.78
C LYS A 393 -21.62 11.13 -16.15
N ASN A 394 -21.31 10.11 -15.37
CA ASN A 394 -20.14 9.26 -15.63
C ASN A 394 -20.32 8.32 -16.82
N TYR A 395 -21.52 7.78 -17.04
CA TYR A 395 -21.77 6.76 -18.07
C TYR A 395 -22.29 7.34 -19.39
N LEU A 396 -23.07 8.43 -19.34
CA LEU A 396 -23.74 9.01 -20.50
C LEU A 396 -23.32 10.47 -20.80
N ASP A 397 -22.52 11.10 -19.92
CA ASP A 397 -22.13 12.52 -20.01
C ASP A 397 -23.32 13.50 -20.08
N VAL A 398 -24.43 13.16 -19.42
CA VAL A 398 -25.65 13.98 -19.38
C VAL A 398 -25.84 14.63 -18.01
N GLU A 399 -26.02 15.96 -17.98
CA GLU A 399 -26.26 16.70 -16.73
C GLU A 399 -27.75 16.97 -16.45
N SER A 400 -28.60 16.97 -17.47
CA SER A 400 -30.04 17.23 -17.34
C SER A 400 -30.84 16.51 -18.42
N HIS A 401 -31.97 15.91 -18.04
CA HIS A 401 -32.91 15.27 -18.96
C HIS A 401 -34.36 15.44 -18.47
N HIS A 402 -35.33 15.47 -19.39
CA HIS A 402 -36.76 15.62 -19.03
C HIS A 402 -37.31 14.42 -18.22
N LEU A 403 -36.63 13.26 -18.28
CA LEU A 403 -36.98 12.06 -17.49
C LEU A 403 -36.46 12.09 -16.05
N PHE A 404 -35.54 13.01 -15.70
CA PHE A 404 -34.95 13.04 -14.36
C PHE A 404 -35.99 13.20 -13.23
N PRO A 405 -36.99 14.10 -13.33
CA PRO A 405 -38.02 14.20 -12.29
C PRO A 405 -38.85 12.92 -12.13
N ARG A 406 -39.08 12.19 -13.23
CA ARG A 406 -39.79 10.90 -13.18
C ARG A 406 -38.95 9.83 -12.49
N ILE A 407 -37.66 9.76 -12.81
CA ILE A 407 -36.69 8.83 -12.21
C ILE A 407 -36.49 9.15 -10.73
N GLU A 408 -36.39 10.43 -10.34
CA GLU A 408 -36.29 10.87 -8.95
C GLU A 408 -37.42 10.29 -8.10
N LYS A 409 -38.67 10.45 -8.55
CA LYS A 409 -39.84 9.88 -7.85
C LYS A 409 -39.77 8.35 -7.75
N LEU A 410 -39.42 7.67 -8.85
CA LEU A 410 -39.34 6.21 -8.88
C LEU A 410 -38.23 5.67 -7.95
N LEU A 411 -37.09 6.38 -7.84
CA LEU A 411 -35.98 6.00 -6.95
C LEU A 411 -36.31 6.19 -5.47
N GLU A 412 -37.23 7.09 -5.13
CA GLU A 412 -37.73 7.23 -3.75
C GLU A 412 -38.60 6.02 -3.33
N GLU A 413 -39.35 5.47 -4.29
CA GLU A 413 -40.30 4.38 -4.07
C GLU A 413 -39.67 2.98 -4.25
N THR A 414 -38.53 2.89 -4.94
CA THR A 414 -37.90 1.60 -5.30
C THR A 414 -36.52 1.40 -4.70
N LYS A 415 -36.26 0.17 -4.26
CA LYS A 415 -34.91 -0.26 -3.83
C LYS A 415 -34.14 -0.85 -5.00
N ILE A 416 -33.17 -0.10 -5.54
CA ILE A 416 -32.26 -0.52 -6.61
C ILE A 416 -30.80 -0.18 -6.24
N THR A 417 -29.85 -1.06 -6.56
CA THR A 417 -28.44 -0.79 -6.21
C THR A 417 -27.79 0.14 -7.24
N PRO A 418 -26.78 0.94 -6.84
CA PRO A 418 -25.97 1.71 -7.79
C PRO A 418 -25.37 0.85 -8.91
N ALA A 419 -24.96 -0.39 -8.63
CA ALA A 419 -24.47 -1.31 -9.64
C ALA A 419 -25.55 -1.70 -10.67
N ASP A 420 -26.77 -1.97 -10.24
CA ASP A 420 -27.88 -2.29 -11.16
C ASP A 420 -28.23 -1.07 -12.03
N VAL A 421 -28.25 0.13 -11.44
CA VAL A 421 -28.47 1.38 -12.20
C VAL A 421 -27.34 1.59 -13.22
N ALA A 422 -26.09 1.39 -12.82
CA ALA A 422 -24.93 1.52 -13.71
C ALA A 422 -24.97 0.54 -14.88
N GLU A 423 -25.37 -0.71 -14.65
CA GLU A 423 -25.53 -1.73 -15.69
C GLU A 423 -26.58 -1.33 -16.73
N ILE A 424 -27.70 -0.74 -16.29
CA ILE A 424 -28.76 -0.29 -17.20
C ILE A 424 -28.34 0.97 -17.97
N LEU A 425 -27.56 1.86 -17.35
CA LEU A 425 -27.06 3.08 -17.98
C LEU A 425 -25.87 2.83 -18.91
N MET A 426 -25.26 1.64 -18.89
CA MET A 426 -24.13 1.32 -19.76
C MET A 426 -24.62 1.10 -21.20
N PRO A 427 -24.13 1.88 -22.19
CA PRO A 427 -24.49 1.66 -23.59
C PRO A 427 -24.06 0.27 -24.05
N LYS A 428 -24.99 -0.49 -24.65
CA LYS A 428 -24.78 -1.84 -25.17
C LYS A 428 -24.32 -1.84 -26.62
N SER A 429 -24.46 -0.71 -27.32
CA SER A 429 -23.94 -0.50 -28.67
C SER A 429 -23.40 0.92 -28.83
N ILE A 430 -22.55 1.12 -29.85
CA ILE A 430 -21.88 2.41 -30.11
C ILE A 430 -22.89 3.52 -30.45
N ASP A 431 -24.02 3.15 -31.05
CA ASP A 431 -25.05 4.07 -31.52
C ASP A 431 -26.20 4.24 -30.51
N GLU A 432 -26.10 3.64 -29.31
CA GLU A 432 -27.16 3.73 -28.31
C GLU A 432 -27.15 5.10 -27.64
N GLU A 433 -28.19 5.87 -27.92
CA GLU A 433 -28.34 7.22 -27.38
C GLU A 433 -28.73 7.19 -25.89
N ALA A 434 -28.30 8.22 -25.15
CA ALA A 434 -28.61 8.37 -23.73
C ALA A 434 -30.12 8.32 -23.42
N GLU A 435 -30.96 8.77 -24.35
CA GLU A 435 -32.42 8.72 -24.25
C GLU A 435 -32.93 7.28 -24.13
N THR A 436 -32.37 6.35 -24.91
CA THR A 436 -32.74 4.93 -24.89
C THR A 436 -32.37 4.27 -23.56
N CYS A 437 -31.18 4.58 -23.02
CA CYS A 437 -30.74 4.07 -21.72
C CYS A 437 -31.62 4.61 -20.57
N LEU A 438 -31.96 5.90 -20.60
CA LEU A 438 -32.82 6.51 -19.58
C LEU A 438 -34.27 5.98 -19.64
N HIS A 439 -34.80 5.74 -20.83
CA HIS A 439 -36.09 5.06 -21.00
C HIS A 439 -36.06 3.63 -20.44
N SER A 440 -35.01 2.87 -20.76
CA SER A 440 -34.82 1.51 -20.23
C SER A 440 -34.76 1.49 -18.70
N LEU A 441 -34.13 2.50 -18.09
CA LEU A 441 -34.11 2.65 -16.64
C LEU A 441 -35.50 2.94 -16.07
N VAL A 442 -36.28 3.83 -16.69
CA VAL A 442 -37.65 4.11 -16.26
C VAL A 442 -38.51 2.84 -16.31
N GLU A 443 -38.45 2.08 -17.42
CA GLU A 443 -39.18 0.81 -17.54
C GLU A 443 -38.77 -0.19 -16.46
N PHE A 444 -37.46 -0.32 -16.20
CA PHE A 444 -36.96 -1.22 -15.16
C PHE A 444 -37.43 -0.82 -13.76
N LEU A 445 -37.40 0.48 -13.44
CA LEU A 445 -37.86 1.01 -12.16
C LEU A 445 -39.36 0.76 -11.97
N GLU A 446 -40.19 1.04 -12.98
CA GLU A 446 -41.64 0.77 -12.93
C GLU A 446 -41.96 -0.73 -12.78
N MET A 447 -41.20 -1.61 -13.45
CA MET A 447 -41.34 -3.06 -13.25
C MET A 447 -40.94 -3.48 -11.83
N THR A 448 -39.90 -2.86 -11.28
CA THR A 448 -39.40 -3.16 -9.93
C THR A 448 -40.38 -2.68 -8.86
N GLU A 449 -40.94 -1.48 -9.04
CA GLU A 449 -42.00 -0.92 -8.21
C GLU A 449 -43.19 -1.90 -8.12
N ARG A 450 -43.74 -2.34 -9.27
CA ARG A 450 -44.86 -3.29 -9.32
C ARG A 450 -44.55 -4.61 -8.61
N LYS A 451 -43.33 -5.13 -8.76
CA LYS A 451 -42.90 -6.37 -8.07
C LYS A 451 -42.79 -6.18 -6.56
N GLN A 452 -42.33 -5.00 -6.10
CA GLN A 452 -42.22 -4.70 -4.68
C GLN A 452 -43.60 -4.55 -4.04
N PHE A 453 -44.55 -3.88 -4.70
CA PHE A 453 -45.94 -3.80 -4.24
C PHE A 453 -46.59 -5.19 -4.08
N HIS A 454 -46.55 -6.04 -5.11
CA HIS A 454 -47.12 -7.40 -5.01
C HIS A 454 -46.37 -8.34 -4.05
N GLY A 455 -45.07 -8.11 -3.85
CA GLY A 455 -44.28 -8.84 -2.86
C GLY A 455 -44.60 -8.44 -1.42
N GLN A 456 -44.97 -7.17 -1.20
CA GLN A 456 -45.39 -6.64 0.10
C GLN A 456 -46.79 -7.15 0.45
N GLU A 457 -47.76 -7.08 -0.47
CA GLU A 457 -49.12 -7.62 -0.28
C GLU A 457 -49.09 -9.11 0.09
N ASN A 458 -48.28 -9.92 -0.59
CA ASN A 458 -48.14 -11.35 -0.27
C ASN A 458 -47.45 -11.62 1.07
N LYS A 459 -46.62 -10.71 1.59
CA LYS A 459 -46.01 -10.85 2.92
C LYS A 459 -46.98 -10.44 4.01
N ASP A 460 -47.77 -9.40 3.78
CA ASP A 460 -48.78 -8.93 4.74
C ASP A 460 -49.90 -9.98 4.88
N ILE A 461 -50.35 -10.59 3.77
CA ILE A 461 -51.32 -11.71 3.80
C ILE A 461 -50.78 -12.91 4.59
N LYS A 462 -49.50 -13.28 4.38
CA LYS A 462 -48.87 -14.39 5.14
C LYS A 462 -48.67 -14.06 6.61
N HIS A 463 -48.40 -12.80 6.93
CA HIS A 463 -48.26 -12.36 8.32
C HIS A 463 -49.61 -12.39 9.04
N ASP A 464 -50.68 -11.97 8.37
CA ASP A 464 -52.05 -12.05 8.89
C ASP A 464 -52.51 -13.51 9.05
N GLU A 465 -52.18 -14.41 8.12
CA GLU A 465 -52.44 -15.85 8.27
C GLU A 465 -51.68 -16.47 9.47
N GLU A 466 -50.40 -16.14 9.67
CA GLU A 466 -49.62 -16.61 10.84
C GLU A 466 -50.13 -16.05 12.18
N VAL A 467 -50.72 -14.84 12.19
CA VAL A 467 -51.32 -14.23 13.37
C VAL A 467 -52.68 -14.86 13.68
N VAL A 468 -53.48 -15.16 12.65
CA VAL A 468 -54.77 -15.88 12.79
C VAL A 468 -54.55 -17.32 13.28
N ASP A 469 -53.54 -18.03 12.77
CA ASP A 469 -53.19 -19.38 13.24
C ASP A 469 -52.71 -19.39 14.70
N LYS A 470 -52.01 -18.34 15.16
CA LYS A 470 -51.61 -18.21 16.58
C LYS A 470 -52.78 -17.88 17.50
N ILE A 471 -53.83 -17.22 17.02
CA ILE A 471 -55.03 -16.91 17.79
C ILE A 471 -56.01 -18.10 17.79
N GLY A 472 -56.07 -18.89 16.71
CA GLY A 472 -56.91 -20.08 16.57
C GLY A 472 -56.52 -21.27 17.47
N VAL A 473 -55.32 -21.26 18.06
CA VAL A 473 -54.82 -22.32 18.97
C VAL A 473 -55.19 -22.04 20.45
N ILE A 474 -55.86 -20.91 20.75
CA ILE A 474 -56.21 -20.50 22.13
C ILE A 474 -57.71 -20.73 22.47
N ASN A 475 -58.54 -21.22 21.55
CA ASN A 475 -59.95 -21.54 21.83
C ASN A 475 -60.24 -23.03 21.99
#